data_AF-I0HW94-F1
#
_entry.id   AF-I0HW94-F1
#
_cell.length_a   1.000
_cell.length_b   1.000
_cell.length_c   1.000
_cell.angle_alpha   90.00
_cell.angle_beta   90.00
_cell.angle_gamma   90.00
#
_symmetry.space_group_name_H-M   'P 1'
#
loop_
_entity.id
_entity.type
_entity.pdbx_description
1 polymer ?
#
loop_
_entity_poly.entity_id
_entity_poly.type
_entity_poly.pdbx_seq_one_letter_code
_entity_poly.pdbx_strand_id
1 'polypeptide(L)'
;MLTAIWIIAALLLALWSLGAWGLHTLLAADSAWVGDLGELVDRVPYAEVIDRWFPGWQALMHALLDLAQSTLGLLGGAAPLIVWTAWAVGALGIALVGGFLTLVVVLLRRDERGRAAA
;
A
#
# COMPACT_ATOMS: atom_id res chain seq x y z
N MET A 1 6.16 17.42 -19.47
CA MET A 1 4.96 17.35 -18.61
C MET A 1 4.19 16.06 -18.78
N LEU A 2 3.64 15.75 -19.96
CA LEU A 2 2.90 14.50 -20.17
C LEU A 2 3.69 13.24 -19.78
N THR A 3 4.94 13.12 -20.24
CA THR A 3 5.82 12.00 -19.87
C THR A 3 6.06 11.92 -18.36
N ALA A 4 6.19 13.06 -17.67
CA ALA A 4 6.41 13.09 -16.22
C ALA A 4 5.18 12.61 -15.44
N ILE A 5 3.96 12.99 -15.87
CA ILE A 5 2.70 12.51 -15.28
C ILE A 5 2.64 10.98 -15.32
N TRP A 6 2.96 10.39 -16.48
CA TRP A 6 2.90 8.95 -16.66
C TRP A 6 4.05 8.21 -15.96
N ILE A 7 5.24 8.79 -15.84
CA ILE A 7 6.32 8.23 -15.02
C ILE A 7 5.90 8.17 -13.55
N ILE A 8 5.35 9.26 -13.00
CA ILE A 8 4.90 9.30 -11.60
C ILE A 8 3.74 8.32 -11.40
N ALA A 9 2.76 8.28 -12.32
CA ALA A 9 1.65 7.35 -12.26
C ALA A 9 2.13 5.89 -12.31
N ALA A 10 3.12 5.57 -13.16
CA ALA A 10 3.71 4.23 -13.23
C ALA A 10 4.46 3.86 -11.94
N LEU A 11 5.20 4.79 -11.34
CA LEU A 11 5.87 4.57 -10.05
C LEU A 11 4.87 4.34 -8.92
N LEU A 12 3.81 5.16 -8.85
CA LEU A 12 2.74 4.98 -7.87
C LEU A 12 2.01 3.66 -8.07
N LEU A 13 1.74 3.28 -9.31
CA LEU A 13 1.10 2.01 -9.65
C LEU A 13 1.99 0.82 -9.30
N ALA A 14 3.30 0.93 -9.55
CA ALA A 14 4.27 -0.09 -9.18
C ALA A 14 4.35 -0.26 -7.65
N LEU A 15 4.41 0.85 -6.91
CA LEU A 15 4.42 0.82 -5.44
C LEU A 15 3.10 0.26 -4.88
N TRP A 16 1.97 0.66 -5.45
CA TRP A 16 0.64 0.15 -5.09
C TRP A 16 0.54 -1.35 -5.36
N SER A 17 1.00 -1.80 -6.53
CA SER A 17 1.00 -3.21 -6.91
C SER A 17 1.93 -4.02 -6.02
N LEU A 18 3.10 -3.48 -5.67
CA LEU A 18 4.02 -4.13 -4.74
C LEU A 18 3.40 -4.28 -3.34
N GLY A 19 2.70 -3.24 -2.86
CA GLY A 19 1.98 -3.29 -1.59
C GLY A 19 0.84 -4.31 -1.58
N ALA A 20 0.01 -4.31 -2.62
CA ALA A 20 -1.08 -5.28 -2.77
C ALA A 20 -0.54 -6.72 -2.92
N TRP A 21 0.55 -6.90 -3.65
CA TRP A 21 1.19 -8.21 -3.80
C TRP A 21 1.81 -8.69 -2.49
N GLY A 22 2.53 -7.83 -1.77
CA GLY A 22 3.04 -8.13 -0.44
C GLY A 22 1.92 -8.54 0.52
N LEU A 23 0.83 -7.78 0.55
CA LEU A 23 -0.35 -8.12 1.35
C LEU A 23 -0.97 -9.46 0.92
N HIS A 24 -1.08 -9.72 -0.38
CA HIS A 24 -1.57 -10.99 -0.90
C HIS A 24 -0.68 -12.16 -0.46
N THR A 25 0.64 -12.03 -0.55
CA THR A 25 1.58 -13.09 -0.13
C THR A 25 1.47 -13.39 1.36
N LEU A 26 1.28 -12.37 2.20
CA LEU A 26 1.09 -12.53 3.64
C LEU A 26 -0.24 -13.19 3.99
N LEU A 27 -1.31 -12.87 3.24
CA LEU A 27 -2.64 -13.46 3.42
C LEU A 27 -2.76 -14.88 2.82
N ALA A 28 -1.94 -15.20 1.82
CA ALA A 28 -1.89 -16.53 1.20
C ALA A 28 -0.96 -17.50 1.96
N ALA A 29 -0.01 -16.97 2.74
CA ALA A 29 0.80 -17.76 3.66
C ALA A 29 -0.04 -18.22 4.86
N ASP A 30 0.29 -19.39 5.43
CA ASP A 30 -0.41 -19.90 6.60
C ASP A 30 -0.23 -18.97 7.82
N SER A 31 -1.30 -18.75 8.57
CA SER A 31 -1.35 -17.81 9.72
C SER A 31 -0.30 -18.09 10.81
N ALA A 32 0.35 -19.26 10.78
CA ALA A 32 1.48 -19.62 11.63
C ALA A 32 2.60 -18.57 11.64
N TRP A 33 2.85 -17.86 10.53
CA TRP A 33 3.89 -16.82 10.47
C TRP A 33 3.65 -15.67 11.48
N VAL A 34 2.39 -15.39 11.84
CA VAL A 34 2.06 -14.36 12.84
C VAL A 34 2.47 -14.82 14.24
N GLY A 35 2.30 -16.12 14.53
CA GLY A 35 2.77 -16.73 15.78
C GLY A 35 4.28 -16.72 15.91
N ASP A 36 5.00 -17.06 14.82
CA ASP A 36 6.46 -17.02 14.77
C ASP A 36 7.01 -15.60 15.01
N LEU A 37 6.30 -14.56 14.52
CA LEU A 37 6.65 -13.17 14.79
C LEU A 37 6.42 -12.78 16.25
N GLY A 38 5.37 -13.30 16.89
CA GLY A 38 5.17 -13.10 18.34
C GLY A 38 6.34 -13.63 19.15
N GLU A 39 6.77 -14.86 18.86
CA GLU A 39 7.94 -15.46 19.52
C GLU A 39 9.24 -14.69 19.22
N LEU A 40 9.37 -14.14 18.00
CA LEU A 40 10.52 -13.31 17.63
C LEU A 40 10.51 -11.97 18.38
N VAL A 41 9.35 -11.34 18.55
CA VAL A 41 9.17 -10.10 19.32
C VAL A 41 9.62 -10.30 20.76
N ASP A 42 9.30 -11.44 21.36
CA ASP A 42 9.74 -11.79 22.71
C ASP A 42 11.24 -12.06 22.83
N ARG A 43 11.90 -12.41 21.72
CA ARG A 43 13.33 -12.70 21.65
C ARG A 43 14.15 -11.57 21.04
N VAL A 44 13.59 -10.37 20.89
CA VAL A 44 14.29 -9.24 20.25
C VAL A 44 15.57 -8.91 21.02
N PRO A 45 16.74 -8.97 20.36
CA PRO A 45 17.97 -8.55 20.98
C PRO A 45 17.92 -7.03 21.24
N TYR A 46 18.44 -6.61 22.40
CA TYR A 46 18.42 -5.22 22.84
C TYR A 46 17.01 -4.64 23.08
N ALA A 47 16.02 -5.48 23.38
CA ALA A 47 14.67 -5.05 23.76
C ALA A 47 14.67 -3.94 24.83
N GLU A 48 15.59 -4.00 25.79
CA GLU A 48 15.74 -2.98 26.84
C GLU A 48 16.19 -1.60 26.33
N VAL A 49 16.93 -1.57 25.22
CA VAL A 49 17.28 -0.31 24.55
C VAL A 49 16.03 0.27 23.91
N ILE A 50 15.26 -0.56 23.21
CA ILE A 50 14.02 -0.13 22.56
C ILE A 50 13.02 0.37 23.61
N ASP A 51 12.86 -0.34 24.72
CA ASP A 51 11.92 0.02 25.77
C ASP A 51 12.26 1.36 26.45
N ARG A 52 13.55 1.73 26.48
CA ARG A 52 13.98 3.05 26.98
C ARG A 52 13.56 4.20 26.06
N TRP A 53 13.49 3.97 24.76
CA TRP A 53 13.06 4.97 23.78
C TRP A 53 11.55 4.95 23.54
N PHE A 54 10.94 3.77 23.65
CA PHE A 54 9.52 3.54 23.40
C PHE A 54 8.96 2.54 24.40
N PRO A 55 8.62 2.99 25.62
CA PRO A 55 8.09 2.12 26.65
C PRO A 55 6.75 1.53 26.23
N GLY A 56 6.61 0.21 26.34
CA GLY A 56 5.39 -0.51 25.95
C GLY A 56 5.31 -0.89 24.47
N TRP A 57 6.40 -0.74 23.72
CA TRP A 57 6.49 -1.17 22.32
C TRP A 57 6.12 -2.65 22.12
N GLN A 58 6.53 -3.52 23.06
CA GLN A 58 6.30 -4.95 22.96
C GLN A 58 4.81 -5.29 23.07
N ALA A 59 4.08 -4.61 23.97
CA ALA A 59 2.63 -4.73 24.08
C ALA A 59 1.90 -4.20 22.84
N LEU A 60 2.38 -3.10 22.25
CA LEU A 60 1.85 -2.59 20.98
C LEU A 60 2.07 -3.58 19.84
N MET A 61 3.26 -4.20 19.75
CA MET A 61 3.56 -5.22 18.75
C MET A 61 2.64 -6.43 18.90
N HIS A 62 2.44 -6.92 20.13
CA HIS A 62 1.50 -8.00 20.41
C HIS A 62 0.07 -7.63 20.02
N ALA A 63 -0.40 -6.42 20.37
CA ALA A 63 -1.72 -5.96 19.99
C ALA A 63 -1.90 -5.86 18.46
N LEU A 64 -0.84 -5.46 17.73
CA LEU A 64 -0.85 -5.42 16.27
C LEU A 64 -0.84 -6.82 15.65
N LEU A 65 -0.09 -7.76 16.23
CA LEU A 65 -0.08 -9.17 15.79
C LEU A 65 -1.44 -9.83 16.04
N ASP A 66 -2.04 -9.61 17.22
CA ASP A 66 -3.39 -10.09 17.55
C ASP A 66 -4.44 -9.50 16.61
N LEU A 67 -4.34 -8.20 16.30
CA LEU A 67 -5.22 -7.55 15.33
C LEU A 67 -5.05 -8.17 13.95
N ALA A 68 -3.81 -8.40 13.51
CA ALA A 68 -3.51 -9.03 12.22
C ALA A 68 -4.09 -10.45 12.16
N GLN A 69 -3.89 -11.26 13.20
CA GLN A 69 -4.41 -12.62 13.29
C GLN A 69 -5.93 -12.67 13.35
N SER A 70 -6.56 -11.78 14.12
CA SER A 70 -8.01 -11.60 14.17
C SER A 70 -8.59 -11.22 12.81
N THR A 71 -7.93 -10.28 12.12
CA THR A 71 -8.34 -9.83 10.79
C THR A 71 -8.18 -10.95 9.75
N LEU A 72 -7.07 -11.69 9.81
CA LEU A 72 -6.82 -12.88 8.99
C LEU A 72 -7.90 -13.96 9.22
N GLY A 73 -8.23 -14.23 10.48
CA GLY A 73 -9.28 -15.18 10.85
C GLY A 73 -10.68 -14.75 10.39
N LEU A 74 -10.98 -13.45 10.47
CA LEU A 74 -12.25 -12.87 9.98
C LEU A 74 -12.36 -12.87 8.46
N LEU A 75 -11.26 -12.58 7.75
CA LEU A 75 -11.25 -12.52 6.29
C LEU A 75 -11.34 -13.91 5.66
N GLY A 76 -10.85 -14.95 6.35
CA GLY A 76 -10.94 -16.34 5.91
C GLY A 76 -10.58 -16.52 4.41
N GLY A 77 -11.34 -17.34 3.69
CA GLY A 77 -11.14 -17.56 2.25
C GLY A 77 -11.48 -16.36 1.35
N ALA A 78 -12.05 -15.28 1.88
CA ALA A 78 -12.37 -14.06 1.12
C ALA A 78 -11.20 -13.05 1.09
N ALA A 79 -10.15 -13.26 1.89
CA ALA A 79 -8.96 -12.41 1.92
C ALA A 79 -8.36 -12.15 0.52
N PRO A 80 -8.21 -13.15 -0.36
CA PRO A 80 -7.68 -12.92 -1.70
C PRO A 80 -8.58 -12.00 -2.56
N LEU A 81 -9.90 -12.19 -2.49
CA LEU A 81 -10.86 -11.38 -3.24
C LEU A 81 -10.79 -9.91 -2.83
N ILE A 82 -10.72 -9.65 -1.52
CA ILE A 82 -10.66 -8.29 -0.99
C ILE A 82 -9.38 -7.58 -1.46
N VAL A 83 -8.22 -8.26 -1.42
CA VAL A 83 -6.97 -7.69 -1.93
C VAL A 83 -7.06 -7.38 -3.42
N TRP A 84 -7.60 -8.28 -4.23
CA TRP A 84 -7.76 -8.05 -5.67
C TRP A 84 -8.72 -6.89 -5.96
N THR A 85 -9.82 -6.76 -5.21
CA THR A 85 -10.73 -5.62 -5.36
C THR A 85 -10.07 -4.30 -4.95
N ALA A 86 -9.37 -4.28 -3.82
CA ALA A 86 -8.65 -3.10 -3.35
C ALA A 86 -7.56 -2.68 -4.35
N TRP A 87 -6.80 -3.66 -4.86
CA TRP A 87 -5.80 -3.42 -5.90
C TRP A 87 -6.44 -2.81 -7.15
N ALA A 88 -7.52 -3.40 -7.67
CA ALA A 88 -8.20 -2.93 -8.88
C ALA A 88 -8.72 -1.49 -8.73
N VAL A 89 -9.32 -1.17 -7.57
CA VAL A 89 -9.81 0.18 -7.27
C VAL A 89 -8.66 1.18 -7.24
N GLY A 90 -7.56 0.86 -6.54
CA GLY A 90 -6.40 1.75 -6.46
C GLY A 90 -5.70 1.94 -7.82
N ALA A 91 -5.55 0.87 -8.61
CA ALA A 91 -4.98 0.92 -9.94
C ALA A 91 -5.82 1.79 -10.88
N LEU A 92 -7.15 1.62 -10.85
CA LEU A 92 -8.08 2.42 -11.63
C LEU A 92 -8.02 3.90 -11.20
N GLY A 93 -7.98 4.19 -9.90
CA GLY A 93 -7.83 5.55 -9.39
C GLY A 93 -6.57 6.25 -9.89
N ILE A 94 -5.43 5.57 -9.84
CA ILE A 94 -4.15 6.11 -10.33
C ILE A 94 -4.22 6.39 -11.85
N ALA A 95 -4.80 5.45 -12.62
CA ALA A 95 -4.97 5.62 -14.06
C ALA A 95 -5.91 6.79 -14.40
N LEU A 96 -7.03 6.94 -13.68
CA LEU A 96 -7.99 8.03 -13.87
C LEU A 96 -7.35 9.40 -13.56
N VAL A 97 -6.59 9.51 -12.49
CA VAL A 97 -5.87 10.75 -12.15
C VAL A 97 -4.83 11.10 -13.21
N GLY A 98 -4.03 10.12 -13.66
CA GLY A 98 -3.06 10.32 -14.73
C GLY A 98 -3.70 10.74 -16.06
N GLY A 99 -4.84 10.14 -16.41
CA GLY A 99 -5.65 10.50 -17.57
C GLY A 99 -6.25 11.90 -17.46
N PHE A 100 -6.80 12.25 -16.30
CA PHE A 100 -7.37 13.57 -16.05
C PHE A 100 -6.31 14.69 -16.16
N LEU A 101 -5.15 14.50 -15.52
CA LEU A 101 -4.04 15.46 -15.61
C LEU A 101 -3.52 15.60 -17.06
N THR A 102 -3.50 14.49 -17.81
CA THR A 102 -3.18 14.50 -19.24
C THR A 102 -4.17 15.37 -20.02
N LEU A 103 -5.48 15.20 -19.78
CA LEU A 103 -6.53 15.99 -20.43
C LEU A 103 -6.36 17.49 -20.14
N VAL A 104 -6.16 17.86 -18.87
CA VAL A 104 -5.95 19.25 -18.45
C VAL A 104 -4.75 19.87 -19.17
N VAL A 105 -3.61 19.18 -19.20
CA VAL A 105 -2.40 19.67 -19.88
C VAL A 105 -2.63 19.84 -21.39
N VAL A 106 -3.36 18.93 -22.04
CA VAL A 106 -3.68 19.03 -23.47
C VAL A 106 -4.61 20.21 -23.76
N LEU A 107 -5.62 20.44 -22.91
CA LEU A 107 -6.55 21.56 -23.05
C LEU A 107 -5.82 22.91 -22.88
N LEU A 108 -4.97 23.03 -21.85
CA LEU A 108 -4.17 24.24 -21.63
C LEU A 108 -3.22 24.52 -22.81
N ARG A 109 -2.53 23.50 -23.33
CA ARG A 109 -1.66 23.64 -24.51
C ARG A 109 -2.43 24.03 -25.77
N ARG A 110 -3.68 23.60 -25.92
CA ARG A 110 -4.53 24.00 -27.05
C ARG A 110 -4.96 25.46 -26.94
N ASP A 111 -5.35 25.90 -25.75
CA ASP A 111 -5.76 27.28 -25.48
C ASP A 111 -4.60 28.27 -25.71
N GLU A 112 -3.40 27.97 -25.21
CA GLU A 112 -2.19 28.78 -25.45
C GLU A 112 -1.88 28.95 -26.94
N ARG A 113 -2.00 27.87 -27.73
CA ARG A 113 -1.80 27.92 -29.19
C ARG A 113 -2.88 28.73 -29.90
N GLY A 114 -4.12 28.64 -29.44
CA GLY A 114 -5.23 29.43 -29.98
C GLY A 114 -5.04 30.93 -29.74
N ARG A 115 -4.59 31.31 -28.54
CA ARG A 115 -4.29 32.71 -28.20
C ARG A 115 -3.07 33.27 -28.94
N ALA A 116 -2.06 32.46 -29.21
CA ALA A 116 -0.87 32.88 -29.96
C ALA A 116 -1.13 33.04 -31.47
N ALA A 117 -2.22 32.47 -32.00
CA ALA A 117 -2.62 32.56 -33.40
C ALA A 117 -3.68 33.65 -33.67
N ALA A 118 -4.16 34.33 -32.63
CA ALA A 118 -5.11 35.44 -32.68
C ALA A 118 -4.38 36.78 -32.47
#